data_AF-A0A3N5BAL9-F1
#
_entry.id   AF-A0A3N5BAL9-F1
#
_cell.length_a   1.000
_cell.length_b   1.000
_cell.length_c   1.000
_cell.angle_alpha   90.00
_cell.angle_beta   90.00
_cell.angle_gamma   90.00
#
_symmetry.space_group_name_H-M   'P 1'
#
loop_
_entity.id
_entity.type
_entity.pdbx_description
1 polymer ?
#
loop_
_entity_poly.entity_id
_entity_poly.type
_entity_poly.pdbx_seq_one_letter_code
_entity_poly.pdbx_strand_id
1 'polypeptide(L)'
;MNGVFAMSVDVYFSDFFNIEAKVIEDYGAFDVSLINDFPLFIDPFLLFNSRKTEYQELHEGMIKYLKFLRDKAQEKKISPGLLKAWFMFPEIKQNWLGFSKSGNGGNGLGEDFAQALYSNLNNVLSNFGEEKVTESSHLEKLCIIKEKVGKDSISDFTTRLIHEYLLKYTQTFALKHLEKEYVKKVSVNNVRFNYRTETWESDTFQLPFIKGDYVLLSPVDILTKDETWINKIDMVKDFSLIPESFDNEQLRFQVNNYFMSILPKKPSQKDRSLAVSRVIAEYPEFVDYYIKYKEERGDEAEESSIEKVKESSSFYVENFKYLITLLDKETEFYQTKDDTIEESLKRVMFMKNVIENNDGYRIFYSKGKPIKKEDDLQILYRLTWFATESDVNREVNNGRGPVDYKISRGNKDKTLIEFKLASNSQLKRNLKKQVEVYEKANVTKKSIKVILYFSEQELGRVNRILSELKLSGEENIILIDARNDNKPSASTA
;
A
#
# COMPACT_ATOMS: atom_id res chain seq x y z
N MET A 1 -9.91 -43.09 -20.57
CA MET A 1 -10.13 -42.14 -19.46
C MET A 1 -8.84 -41.38 -19.28
N ASN A 2 -8.67 -40.26 -19.99
CA ASN A 2 -7.54 -39.37 -19.79
C ASN A 2 -8.10 -38.13 -19.12
N GLY A 3 -7.85 -37.99 -17.82
CA GLY A 3 -8.18 -36.79 -17.07
C GLY A 3 -7.38 -35.63 -17.64
N VAL A 4 -8.10 -34.64 -18.14
CA VAL A 4 -7.53 -33.32 -18.46
C VAL A 4 -7.12 -32.72 -17.11
N PHE A 5 -5.81 -32.69 -16.83
CA PHE A 5 -5.28 -31.87 -15.74
C PHE A 5 -5.59 -30.42 -16.09
N ALA A 6 -6.59 -29.83 -15.42
CA ALA A 6 -6.74 -28.39 -15.37
C ALA A 6 -5.44 -27.83 -14.76
N MET A 7 -4.73 -26.96 -15.48
CA MET A 7 -3.60 -26.26 -14.88
C MET A 7 -4.17 -25.24 -13.91
N SER A 8 -4.17 -25.55 -12.61
CA SER A 8 -4.50 -24.53 -11.62
C SER A 8 -3.45 -23.43 -11.69
N VAL A 9 -3.92 -22.20 -11.87
CA VAL A 9 -3.08 -21.02 -11.76
C VAL A 9 -2.85 -20.74 -10.28
N ASP A 10 -1.63 -20.99 -9.82
CA ASP A 10 -1.25 -20.71 -8.43
C ASP A 10 -1.01 -19.21 -8.25
N VAL A 11 -1.66 -18.60 -7.26
CA VAL A 11 -1.55 -17.16 -6.97
C VAL A 11 -1.11 -16.91 -5.56
N TYR A 12 -1.77 -17.57 -4.62
CA TYR A 12 -1.58 -17.33 -3.21
C TYR A 12 -0.56 -18.30 -2.63
N PHE A 13 -0.05 -17.97 -1.45
CA PHE A 13 0.82 -18.86 -0.68
C PHE A 13 0.17 -20.24 -0.54
N SER A 14 -1.12 -20.29 -0.20
CA SER A 14 -1.87 -21.55 -0.10
C SER A 14 -1.79 -22.42 -1.37
N ASP A 15 -1.92 -21.80 -2.54
CA ASP A 15 -1.90 -22.50 -3.83
C ASP A 15 -0.50 -23.07 -4.13
N PHE A 16 0.54 -22.23 -4.01
CA PHE A 16 1.93 -22.63 -4.32
C PHE A 16 2.47 -23.74 -3.41
N PHE A 17 1.98 -23.80 -2.18
CA PHE A 17 2.41 -24.77 -1.18
C PHE A 17 1.42 -25.93 -0.99
N ASN A 18 0.37 -25.98 -1.82
CA ASN A 18 -0.66 -27.02 -1.81
C ASN A 18 -1.28 -27.27 -0.42
N ILE A 19 -1.65 -26.19 0.27
CA ILE A 19 -2.33 -26.24 1.57
C ILE A 19 -3.67 -25.52 1.52
N GLU A 20 -4.60 -25.91 2.38
CA GLU A 20 -5.88 -25.21 2.48
C GLU A 20 -5.68 -23.80 3.05
N ALA A 21 -6.26 -22.77 2.40
CA ALA A 21 -6.18 -21.38 2.86
C ALA A 21 -6.66 -21.20 4.31
N LYS A 22 -7.63 -22.02 4.74
CA LYS A 22 -8.12 -22.05 6.12
C LYS A 22 -7.03 -22.37 7.15
N VAL A 23 -6.03 -23.17 6.79
CA VAL A 23 -4.89 -23.47 7.69
C VAL A 23 -4.07 -22.21 7.97
N ILE A 24 -3.93 -21.33 6.98
CA ILE A 24 -3.24 -20.04 7.11
C ILE A 24 -4.08 -19.09 7.96
N GLU A 25 -5.40 -19.03 7.69
CA GLU A 25 -6.35 -18.21 8.44
C GLU A 25 -6.41 -18.61 9.92
N ASP A 26 -6.53 -19.91 10.22
CA ASP A 26 -6.57 -20.45 11.58
C ASP A 26 -5.26 -20.19 12.34
N TYR A 27 -4.13 -20.07 11.62
CA TYR A 27 -2.85 -19.66 12.19
C TYR A 27 -2.75 -18.14 12.44
N GLY A 28 -3.69 -17.35 11.90
CA GLY A 28 -3.73 -15.91 11.99
C GLY A 28 -2.81 -15.19 11.01
N ALA A 29 -2.32 -15.88 9.96
CA ALA A 29 -1.47 -15.30 8.93
C ALA A 29 -2.28 -14.80 7.74
N PHE A 30 -1.74 -13.83 7.02
CA PHE A 30 -2.29 -13.38 5.75
C PHE A 30 -1.82 -14.31 4.61
N ASP A 31 -2.76 -14.79 3.80
CA ASP A 31 -2.47 -15.58 2.59
C ASP A 31 -1.99 -14.66 1.46
N VAL A 32 -0.68 -14.40 1.43
CA VAL A 32 -0.03 -13.46 0.50
C VAL A 32 -0.10 -13.92 -0.96
N SER A 33 -0.17 -12.99 -1.91
CA SER A 33 0.05 -13.28 -3.34
C SER A 33 1.53 -13.40 -3.60
N LEU A 34 1.95 -14.47 -4.28
CA LEU A 34 3.34 -14.70 -4.70
C LEU A 34 3.57 -14.32 -6.17
N ILE A 35 2.73 -13.41 -6.67
CA ILE A 35 2.80 -12.85 -8.03
C ILE A 35 3.03 -11.34 -7.99
N ASN A 36 2.43 -10.66 -7.02
CA ASN A 36 2.50 -9.21 -6.82
C ASN A 36 2.28 -8.87 -5.36
N ASP A 37 2.84 -7.74 -4.92
CA ASP A 37 2.55 -7.24 -3.59
C ASP A 37 1.07 -6.92 -3.39
N PHE A 38 0.62 -7.12 -2.17
CA PHE A 38 -0.65 -6.58 -1.69
C PHE A 38 -0.41 -5.23 -1.01
N PRO A 39 -1.26 -4.20 -1.26
CA PRO A 39 -1.15 -2.87 -0.64
C PRO A 39 -1.64 -2.90 0.83
N LEU A 40 -1.01 -3.77 1.60
CA LEU A 40 -1.11 -3.90 3.03
C LEU A 40 0.24 -3.50 3.63
N PHE A 41 0.20 -2.98 4.84
CA PHE A 41 1.34 -2.38 5.52
C PHE A 41 1.35 -2.85 6.97
N ILE A 42 2.53 -3.07 7.54
CA ILE A 42 2.65 -3.31 8.97
C ILE A 42 2.53 -1.98 9.70
N ASP A 43 1.60 -1.90 10.65
CA ASP A 43 1.38 -0.71 11.47
C ASP A 43 1.96 -0.93 12.88
N PRO A 44 3.04 -0.24 13.27
CA PRO A 44 3.66 -0.45 14.57
C PRO A 44 2.77 -0.04 15.75
N PHE A 45 1.79 0.84 15.55
CA PHE A 45 0.79 1.13 16.57
C PHE A 45 -0.02 -0.11 16.97
N LEU A 46 -0.27 -1.04 16.03
CA LEU A 46 -0.97 -2.29 16.33
C LEU A 46 -0.13 -3.23 17.21
N LEU A 47 1.21 -3.12 17.15
CA LEU A 47 2.10 -3.83 18.08
C LEU A 47 2.01 -3.23 19.48
N PHE A 48 2.04 -1.90 19.57
CA PHE A 48 1.90 -1.15 20.82
C PHE A 48 0.57 -1.45 21.53
N ASN A 49 -0.55 -1.29 20.81
CA ASN A 49 -1.89 -1.43 21.37
C ASN A 49 -2.30 -2.88 21.62
N SER A 50 -1.52 -3.85 21.12
CA SER A 50 -1.86 -5.26 21.26
C SER A 50 -1.88 -5.70 22.72
N ARG A 51 -2.79 -6.61 23.04
CA ARG A 51 -2.82 -7.32 24.33
C ARG A 51 -1.76 -8.45 24.41
N LYS A 52 -1.09 -8.77 23.30
CA LYS A 52 -0.06 -9.81 23.26
C LYS A 52 1.26 -9.24 23.79
N THR A 53 1.77 -9.82 24.87
CA THR A 53 3.07 -9.43 25.45
C THR A 53 4.20 -9.48 24.42
N GLU A 54 4.22 -10.50 23.55
CA GLU A 54 5.19 -10.61 22.47
C GLU A 54 5.19 -9.39 21.54
N TYR A 55 4.02 -8.81 21.23
CA TYR A 55 3.92 -7.65 20.35
C TYR A 55 4.38 -6.36 21.05
N GLN A 56 4.05 -6.23 22.33
CA GLN A 56 4.54 -5.12 23.16
C GLN A 56 6.08 -5.16 23.26
N GLU A 57 6.67 -6.34 23.43
CA GLU A 57 8.13 -6.52 23.43
C GLU A 57 8.76 -6.16 22.07
N LEU A 58 8.09 -6.49 20.96
CA LEU A 58 8.53 -6.06 19.62
C LEU A 58 8.53 -4.54 19.50
N HIS A 59 7.43 -3.90 19.92
CA HIS A 59 7.33 -2.44 19.94
C HIS A 59 8.43 -1.81 20.79
N GLU A 60 8.63 -2.27 22.03
CA GLU A 60 9.72 -1.81 22.90
C GLU A 60 11.11 -1.99 22.26
N GLY A 61 11.33 -3.11 21.58
CA GLY A 61 12.55 -3.38 20.81
C GLY A 61 12.78 -2.37 19.70
N MET A 62 11.72 -1.95 18.99
CA MET A 62 11.79 -0.90 17.98
C MET A 62 12.20 0.44 18.61
N ILE A 63 11.56 0.81 19.73
CA ILE A 63 11.88 2.05 20.46
C ILE A 63 13.31 2.04 20.96
N LYS A 64 13.80 0.89 21.45
CA LYS A 64 15.19 0.71 21.87
C LYS A 64 16.17 0.96 20.72
N TYR A 65 15.88 0.47 19.51
CA TYR A 65 16.73 0.73 18.34
C TYR A 65 16.71 2.22 17.95
N LEU A 66 15.55 2.87 17.96
CA LEU A 66 15.44 4.30 17.68
C LEU A 66 16.17 5.17 18.71
N LYS A 67 16.11 4.81 20.00
CA LYS A 67 16.92 5.43 21.07
C LYS A 67 18.41 5.30 20.77
N PHE A 68 18.86 4.12 20.36
CA PHE A 68 20.25 3.91 19.92
C PHE A 68 20.61 4.84 18.74
N LEU A 69 19.77 4.93 17.71
CA LEU A 69 20.02 5.83 16.58
C LEU A 69 20.06 7.30 17.00
N ARG A 70 19.17 7.72 17.91
CA ARG A 70 19.13 9.07 18.48
C ARG A 70 20.42 9.39 19.20
N ASP A 71 20.86 8.52 20.10
CA ASP A 71 22.07 8.71 20.88
C ASP A 71 23.29 8.81 19.95
N LYS A 72 23.39 7.93 18.95
CA LYS A 72 24.42 8.00 17.90
C LYS A 72 24.33 9.24 17.01
N ALA A 73 23.13 9.79 16.81
CA ALA A 73 22.97 11.01 16.04
C ALA A 73 23.49 12.24 16.79
N GLN A 74 23.35 12.24 18.11
CA GLN A 74 23.83 13.29 19.03
C GLN A 74 25.32 13.15 19.36
N GLU A 75 25.88 11.94 19.26
CA GLU A 75 27.30 11.66 19.47
C GLU A 75 28.17 12.04 18.26
N LYS A 76 28.90 13.17 18.34
CA LYS A 76 29.94 13.58 17.36
C LYS A 76 29.42 13.56 15.90
N LYS A 77 30.32 13.68 14.91
CA LYS A 77 29.99 13.43 13.50
C LYS A 77 30.09 11.93 13.22
N ILE A 78 28.99 11.31 12.82
CA ILE A 78 28.95 9.93 12.35
C ILE A 78 29.76 9.79 11.05
N SER A 79 30.50 8.67 10.90
CA SER A 79 31.18 8.39 9.64
C SER A 79 30.16 7.95 8.56
N PRO A 80 30.43 8.18 7.26
CA PRO A 80 29.54 7.70 6.20
C PRO A 80 29.28 6.19 6.24
N GLY A 81 30.26 5.39 6.67
CA GLY A 81 30.10 3.95 6.82
C GLY A 81 29.10 3.56 7.91
N LEU A 82 29.16 4.22 9.07
CA LEU A 82 28.23 3.99 10.18
C LEU A 82 26.83 4.53 9.88
N LEU A 83 26.73 5.65 9.16
CA LEU A 83 25.44 6.15 8.68
C LEU A 83 24.75 5.09 7.81
N LYS A 84 25.48 4.47 6.88
CA LYS A 84 24.95 3.38 6.06
C LYS A 84 24.61 2.14 6.88
N ALA A 85 25.44 1.77 7.85
CA ALA A 85 25.24 0.57 8.66
C ALA A 85 24.02 0.65 9.60
N TRP A 86 23.70 1.84 10.11
CA TRP A 86 22.68 2.02 11.14
C TRP A 86 21.38 2.68 10.64
N PHE A 87 21.46 3.55 9.63
CA PHE A 87 20.32 4.36 9.19
C PHE A 87 19.77 3.99 7.80
N MET A 88 20.42 3.08 7.07
CA MET A 88 19.86 2.54 5.83
C MET A 88 19.24 1.17 6.11
N PHE A 89 18.03 0.96 5.60
CA PHE A 89 17.29 -0.26 5.81
C PHE A 89 16.91 -0.85 4.45
N PRO A 90 17.62 -1.91 4.00
CA PRO A 90 17.23 -2.64 2.83
C PRO A 90 15.82 -3.20 3.03
N GLU A 91 15.02 -3.19 1.96
CA GLU A 91 13.68 -3.76 1.96
C GLU A 91 13.69 -5.27 2.20
N ILE A 92 12.65 -5.77 2.85
CA ILE A 92 12.42 -7.21 3.03
C ILE A 92 11.22 -7.59 2.17
N LYS A 93 11.51 -7.85 0.90
CA LYS A 93 10.52 -8.18 -0.13
C LYS A 93 9.77 -9.51 0.10
N GLN A 94 10.31 -10.40 0.94
CA GLN A 94 9.78 -11.76 1.09
C GLN A 94 8.42 -11.81 1.78
N ASN A 95 7.92 -10.72 2.36
CA ASN A 95 6.57 -10.63 2.92
C ASN A 95 5.49 -10.30 1.87
N TRP A 96 5.87 -9.92 0.64
CA TRP A 96 4.95 -9.57 -0.46
C TRP A 96 3.91 -8.49 -0.09
N LEU A 97 4.32 -7.56 0.77
CA LEU A 97 3.53 -6.42 1.21
C LEU A 97 4.06 -5.15 0.57
N GLY A 98 3.16 -4.22 0.26
CA GLY A 98 3.50 -2.90 -0.23
C GLY A 98 2.90 -2.62 -1.60
N PHE A 99 3.59 -1.77 -2.34
CA PHE A 99 3.10 -1.28 -3.62
C PHE A 99 3.85 -1.83 -4.83
N SER A 100 4.72 -2.86 -4.69
CA SER A 100 5.50 -3.33 -5.84
C SER A 100 4.57 -3.77 -6.96
N LYS A 101 4.80 -3.15 -8.11
CA LYS A 101 3.93 -3.19 -9.29
C LYS A 101 4.23 -4.41 -10.16
N SER A 102 5.39 -5.03 -9.94
CA SER A 102 5.90 -6.22 -10.62
C SER A 102 6.85 -6.98 -9.70
N GLY A 103 6.50 -8.21 -9.32
CA GLY A 103 7.22 -8.96 -8.30
C GLY A 103 6.99 -8.34 -6.92
N ASN A 104 8.02 -8.41 -6.08
CA ASN A 104 8.02 -7.92 -4.70
C ASN A 104 9.15 -6.94 -4.39
N GLY A 105 9.85 -6.43 -5.41
CA GLY A 105 10.99 -5.53 -5.19
C GLY A 105 10.58 -4.07 -5.18
N GLY A 106 11.01 -3.32 -4.17
CA GLY A 106 11.03 -1.86 -4.14
C GLY A 106 12.43 -1.28 -3.90
N ASN A 107 12.48 -0.03 -3.42
CA ASN A 107 13.72 0.73 -3.25
C ASN A 107 14.26 0.73 -1.81
N GLY A 108 13.55 0.13 -0.84
CA GLY A 108 13.83 0.22 0.59
C GLY A 108 14.08 1.65 1.11
N LEU A 109 14.63 1.73 2.33
CA LEU A 109 14.94 3.00 2.98
C LEU A 109 16.39 3.41 2.71
N GLY A 110 16.57 4.10 1.59
CA GLY A 110 17.86 4.54 1.06
C GLY A 110 18.49 5.76 1.77
N GLU A 111 19.49 6.34 1.12
CA GLU A 111 20.33 7.40 1.70
C GLU A 111 19.57 8.69 2.08
N ASP A 112 18.60 9.12 1.26
CA ASP A 112 17.75 10.29 1.56
C ASP A 112 16.88 10.09 2.80
N PHE A 113 16.45 8.85 3.06
CA PHE A 113 15.74 8.52 4.29
C PHE A 113 16.72 8.55 5.47
N ALA A 114 17.87 7.88 5.33
CA ALA A 114 18.90 7.78 6.35
C ALA A 114 19.38 9.16 6.85
N GLN A 115 19.75 10.05 5.92
CA GLN A 115 20.22 11.41 6.26
C GLN A 115 19.15 12.22 6.98
N ALA A 116 17.89 12.08 6.57
CA ALA A 116 16.81 12.80 7.21
C ALA A 116 16.43 12.22 8.57
N LEU A 117 16.46 10.90 8.75
CA LEU A 117 16.27 10.27 10.05
C LEU A 117 17.37 10.73 11.02
N TYR A 118 18.63 10.67 10.59
CA TYR A 118 19.77 11.21 11.34
C TYR A 118 19.58 12.68 11.73
N SER A 119 19.21 13.54 10.77
CA SER A 119 18.98 14.96 11.03
C SER A 119 17.81 15.22 11.99
N ASN A 120 16.70 14.47 11.87
CA ASN A 120 15.55 14.65 12.74
C ASN A 120 15.83 14.19 14.16
N LEU A 121 16.45 13.03 14.35
CA LEU A 121 16.84 12.51 15.67
C LEU A 121 17.87 13.40 16.37
N ASN A 122 18.68 14.15 15.62
CA ASN A 122 19.59 15.14 16.19
C ASN A 122 18.90 16.48 16.55
N ASN A 123 17.74 16.77 15.98
CA ASN A 123 17.07 18.07 16.11
C ASN A 123 15.66 17.91 16.72
N VAL A 124 14.64 17.79 15.87
CA VAL A 124 13.21 17.81 16.24
C VAL A 124 12.81 16.62 17.13
N LEU A 125 13.53 15.51 17.01
CA LEU A 125 13.31 14.27 17.76
C LEU A 125 14.47 13.98 18.74
N SER A 126 15.17 15.02 19.19
CA SER A 126 16.28 14.89 20.14
C SER A 126 15.84 14.33 21.50
N ASN A 127 14.56 14.48 21.86
CA ASN A 127 13.96 13.90 23.06
C ASN A 127 13.21 12.58 22.81
N PHE A 128 13.32 11.98 21.62
CA PHE A 128 12.63 10.73 21.31
C PHE A 128 12.98 9.65 22.33
N GLY A 129 12.01 9.02 22.98
CA GLY A 129 12.27 8.07 24.05
C GLY A 129 12.12 8.61 25.47
N GLU A 130 11.96 9.92 25.61
CA GLU A 130 11.84 10.67 26.86
C GLU A 130 10.57 11.54 26.88
N GLU A 131 9.61 11.23 26.02
CA GLU A 131 8.29 11.86 26.03
C GLU A 131 7.60 11.68 27.39
N LYS A 132 6.86 12.71 27.81
CA LYS A 132 6.15 12.72 29.11
C LYS A 132 4.62 12.68 28.96
N VAL A 133 4.12 12.97 27.77
CA VAL A 133 2.69 13.13 27.49
C VAL A 133 2.09 11.81 27.02
N THR A 134 2.84 11.04 26.24
CA THR A 134 2.42 9.75 25.66
C THR A 134 2.81 8.59 26.59
N GLU A 135 2.09 7.48 26.48
CA GLU A 135 2.40 6.26 27.22
C GLU A 135 3.69 5.60 26.72
N SER A 136 3.92 5.64 25.40
CA SER A 136 5.16 5.21 24.77
C SER A 136 5.66 6.23 23.73
N SER A 137 6.90 6.07 23.29
CA SER A 137 7.38 6.70 22.05
C SER A 137 6.85 5.93 20.84
N HIS A 138 6.61 6.63 19.74
CA HIS A 138 6.00 6.07 18.51
C HIS A 138 6.85 6.40 17.29
N LEU A 139 7.20 5.38 16.50
CA LEU A 139 8.00 5.52 15.27
C LEU A 139 7.34 6.47 14.25
N GLU A 140 6.01 6.45 14.20
CA GLU A 140 5.12 7.19 13.32
C GLU A 140 5.25 8.71 13.47
N LYS A 141 5.82 9.18 14.58
CA LYS A 141 6.18 10.59 14.76
C LYS A 141 7.08 11.10 13.62
N LEU A 142 7.86 10.22 12.99
CA LEU A 142 8.63 10.52 11.77
C LEU A 142 7.76 10.89 10.57
N CYS A 143 6.62 10.23 10.37
CA CYS A 143 5.65 10.54 9.31
C CYS A 143 5.00 11.91 9.49
N ILE A 144 4.78 12.31 10.74
CA ILE A 144 4.16 13.60 11.06
C ILE A 144 5.10 14.74 10.69
N ILE A 145 6.39 14.59 11.03
CA ILE A 145 7.39 15.65 10.91
C ILE A 145 7.94 15.75 9.47
N LYS A 146 8.01 14.65 8.71
CA LYS A 146 8.61 14.65 7.37
C LYS A 146 7.61 14.23 6.29
N GLU A 147 7.35 15.15 5.34
CA GLU A 147 6.39 14.93 4.24
C GLU A 147 6.69 13.77 3.29
N LYS A 148 7.94 13.29 3.25
CA LYS A 148 8.38 12.18 2.38
C LYS A 148 8.47 10.83 3.09
N VAL A 149 8.01 10.72 4.34
CA VAL A 149 7.93 9.45 5.08
C VAL A 149 6.47 9.11 5.20
N GLY A 150 6.04 8.05 4.51
CA GLY A 150 4.66 7.57 4.52
C GLY A 150 4.57 6.17 5.13
N LYS A 151 3.36 5.60 5.13
CA LYS A 151 3.07 4.27 5.64
C LYS A 151 3.97 3.15 5.10
N ASP A 152 4.34 3.23 3.82
CA ASP A 152 5.24 2.27 3.17
C ASP A 152 6.60 2.26 3.85
N SER A 153 7.17 3.44 4.09
CA SER A 153 8.42 3.59 4.80
C SER A 153 8.35 3.13 6.26
N ILE A 154 7.22 3.37 6.94
CA ILE A 154 7.01 2.89 8.31
C ILE A 154 6.87 1.37 8.34
N SER A 155 6.13 0.79 7.40
CA SER A 155 5.97 -0.65 7.25
C SER A 155 7.30 -1.33 6.97
N ASP A 156 8.09 -0.82 6.04
CA ASP A 156 9.44 -1.34 5.73
C ASP A 156 10.36 -1.27 6.93
N PHE A 157 10.37 -0.13 7.63
CA PHE A 157 11.20 0.03 8.81
C PHE A 157 10.77 -0.91 9.93
N THR A 158 9.45 -1.00 10.18
CA THR A 158 8.87 -1.91 11.17
C THR A 158 9.23 -3.35 10.83
N THR A 159 9.02 -3.77 9.57
CA THR A 159 9.38 -5.12 9.06
C THR A 159 10.85 -5.43 9.33
N ARG A 160 11.76 -4.47 9.11
CA ARG A 160 13.19 -4.64 9.41
C ARG A 160 13.46 -4.86 10.90
N LEU A 161 12.79 -4.10 11.77
CA LEU A 161 13.00 -4.18 13.22
C LEU A 161 12.38 -5.43 13.84
N ILE A 162 11.29 -5.95 13.28
CA ILE A 162 10.63 -7.20 13.72
C ILE A 162 11.01 -8.42 12.87
N HIS A 163 12.05 -8.32 12.03
CA HIS A 163 12.38 -9.33 11.02
C HIS A 163 12.60 -10.73 11.62
N GLU A 164 13.31 -10.81 12.75
CA GLU A 164 13.52 -12.08 13.46
C GLU A 164 12.19 -12.73 13.90
N TYR A 165 11.22 -11.94 14.35
CA TYR A 165 9.91 -12.45 14.72
C TYR A 165 9.18 -13.01 13.50
N LEU A 166 9.14 -12.30 12.37
CA LEU A 166 8.50 -12.78 11.14
C LEU A 166 9.16 -14.08 10.61
N LEU A 167 10.49 -14.19 10.72
CA LEU A 167 11.23 -15.41 10.37
C LEU A 167 10.84 -16.58 11.25
N LYS A 168 10.77 -16.38 12.58
CA LYS A 168 10.37 -17.42 13.54
C LYS A 168 8.88 -17.81 13.40
N TYR A 169 8.02 -16.83 13.21
CA TYR A 169 6.59 -17.01 12.96
C TYR A 169 6.37 -17.85 11.70
N THR A 170 7.07 -17.52 10.61
CA THR A 170 6.99 -18.28 9.35
C THR A 170 7.60 -19.67 9.46
N GLN A 171 8.76 -19.82 10.10
CA GLN A 171 9.39 -21.13 10.31
C GLN A 171 8.48 -22.07 11.11
N THR A 172 7.83 -21.54 12.16
CA THR A 172 6.91 -22.31 13.00
C THR A 172 5.74 -22.84 12.18
N PHE A 173 5.17 -22.01 11.32
CA PHE A 173 4.15 -22.43 10.37
C PHE A 173 4.66 -23.50 9.41
N ALA A 174 5.80 -23.24 8.75
CA ALA A 174 6.36 -24.09 7.72
C ALA A 174 6.68 -25.49 8.22
N LEU A 175 7.32 -25.62 9.38
CA LEU A 175 7.68 -26.91 9.96
C LEU A 175 6.47 -27.74 10.41
N LYS A 176 5.35 -27.08 10.69
CA LYS A 176 4.12 -27.73 11.17
C LYS A 176 3.18 -28.12 10.04
N HIS A 177 3.08 -27.28 9.01
CA HIS A 177 2.00 -27.36 8.02
C HIS A 177 2.47 -27.68 6.60
N LEU A 178 3.75 -27.53 6.27
CA LEU A 178 4.25 -27.74 4.92
C LEU A 178 4.99 -29.06 4.76
N GLU A 179 4.93 -29.61 3.56
CA GLU A 179 5.76 -30.75 3.19
C GLU A 179 7.25 -30.36 3.12
N LYS A 180 8.12 -31.32 3.42
CA LYS A 180 9.57 -31.09 3.52
C LYS A 180 10.19 -30.57 2.22
N GLU A 181 9.60 -30.86 1.06
CA GLU A 181 10.12 -30.39 -0.22
C GLU A 181 9.99 -28.87 -0.42
N TYR A 182 9.00 -28.27 0.25
CA TYR A 182 8.74 -26.84 0.21
C TYR A 182 9.52 -26.04 1.26
N VAL A 183 10.22 -26.71 2.17
CA VAL A 183 10.94 -26.06 3.27
C VAL A 183 12.44 -26.19 3.05
N LYS A 184 13.14 -25.06 3.03
CA LYS A 184 14.61 -25.02 2.88
C LYS A 184 15.28 -24.32 4.04
N LYS A 185 16.50 -24.76 4.33
CA LYS A 185 17.41 -24.05 5.24
C LYS A 185 18.01 -22.84 4.52
N VAL A 186 17.70 -21.64 4.99
CA VAL A 186 18.06 -20.36 4.36
C VAL A 186 18.87 -19.52 5.34
N SER A 187 20.04 -19.05 4.90
CA SER A 187 20.83 -18.05 5.63
C SER A 187 20.26 -16.67 5.35
N VAL A 188 19.85 -15.97 6.41
CA VAL A 188 19.23 -14.65 6.33
C VAL A 188 20.13 -13.63 6.99
N ASN A 189 20.41 -12.54 6.30
CA ASN A 189 21.22 -11.44 6.80
C ASN A 189 20.34 -10.41 7.55
N ASN A 190 20.96 -9.63 8.44
CA ASN A 190 20.29 -8.53 9.16
C ASN A 190 18.98 -8.97 9.85
N VAL A 191 19.08 -10.04 10.63
CA VAL A 191 17.98 -10.67 11.37
C VAL A 191 17.66 -9.88 12.64
N ARG A 192 18.70 -9.52 13.40
CA ARG A 192 18.61 -8.78 14.67
C ARG A 192 19.80 -7.85 14.84
N PHE A 193 19.63 -6.81 15.64
CA PHE A 193 20.71 -5.87 15.94
C PHE A 193 21.42 -6.24 17.24
N ASN A 194 22.74 -6.39 17.21
CA ASN A 194 23.56 -6.64 18.38
C ASN A 194 24.08 -5.32 18.95
N TYR A 195 23.53 -4.89 20.08
CA TYR A 195 23.92 -3.65 20.76
C TYR A 195 25.32 -3.67 21.39
N ARG A 196 25.93 -4.85 21.59
CA ARG A 196 27.30 -4.96 22.12
C ARG A 196 28.33 -4.68 21.04
N THR A 197 28.10 -5.17 19.82
CA THR A 197 28.99 -4.98 18.67
C THR A 197 28.54 -3.84 17.75
N GLU A 198 27.34 -3.30 17.97
CA GLU A 198 26.67 -2.28 17.16
C GLU A 198 26.51 -2.70 15.68
N THR A 199 26.21 -3.98 15.45
CA THR A 199 26.12 -4.58 14.12
C THR A 199 24.85 -5.41 13.94
N TRP A 200 24.39 -5.52 12.70
CA TRP A 200 23.35 -6.46 12.30
C TRP A 200 23.89 -7.88 12.20
N GLU A 201 23.21 -8.83 12.83
CA GLU A 201 23.58 -10.25 12.82
C GLU A 201 22.81 -11.03 11.75
N SER A 202 23.42 -12.10 11.27
CA SER A 202 22.79 -13.07 10.37
C SER A 202 22.44 -14.34 11.14
N ASP A 203 21.42 -15.05 10.70
CA ASP A 203 21.01 -16.33 11.28
C ASP A 203 20.44 -17.26 10.21
N THR A 204 20.12 -18.49 10.56
CA THR A 204 19.61 -19.49 9.63
C THR A 204 18.26 -20.04 10.08
N PHE A 205 17.32 -20.13 9.13
CA PHE A 205 15.95 -20.57 9.36
C PHE A 205 15.53 -21.66 8.37
N GLN A 206 14.50 -22.43 8.73
CA GLN A 206 13.80 -23.36 7.85
C GLN A 206 12.53 -22.68 7.34
N LEU A 207 12.55 -22.20 6.10
CA LEU A 207 11.53 -21.32 5.55
C LEU A 207 10.85 -21.94 4.32
N PRO A 208 9.60 -21.55 4.04
CA PRO A 208 8.92 -21.91 2.80
C PRO A 208 9.70 -21.30 1.62
N PHE A 209 9.96 -22.11 0.60
CA PHE A 209 10.86 -21.74 -0.49
C PHE A 209 10.25 -22.10 -1.84
N ILE A 210 10.10 -21.11 -2.72
CA ILE A 210 9.49 -21.27 -4.02
C ILE A 210 10.10 -20.28 -5.02
N LYS A 211 10.18 -20.65 -6.30
CA LYS A 211 10.70 -19.78 -7.39
C LYS A 211 12.08 -19.13 -7.11
N GLY A 212 12.93 -19.78 -6.31
CA GLY A 212 14.30 -19.32 -6.06
C GLY A 212 14.48 -18.37 -4.87
N ASP A 213 13.43 -18.09 -4.08
CA ASP A 213 13.51 -17.27 -2.87
C ASP A 213 12.66 -17.89 -1.74
N TYR A 214 12.86 -17.41 -0.51
CA TYR A 214 11.97 -17.74 0.60
C TYR A 214 10.78 -16.79 0.68
N VAL A 215 9.75 -17.19 1.40
CA VAL A 215 8.56 -16.38 1.66
C VAL A 215 8.41 -16.16 3.17
N LEU A 216 7.89 -14.99 3.55
CA LEU A 216 7.51 -14.65 4.92
C LEU A 216 6.00 -14.53 5.03
N LEU A 217 5.46 -15.08 6.11
CA LEU A 217 4.07 -14.85 6.52
C LEU A 217 4.03 -13.72 7.55
N SER A 218 2.98 -12.91 7.44
CA SER A 218 2.71 -11.80 8.36
C SER A 218 1.40 -12.07 9.12
N PRO A 219 1.36 -11.88 10.44
CA PRO A 219 0.12 -11.91 11.20
C PRO A 219 -0.87 -10.88 10.69
N VAL A 220 -2.15 -11.24 10.55
CA VAL A 220 -3.19 -10.32 10.03
C VAL A 220 -3.43 -9.14 10.97
N ASP A 221 -3.28 -9.36 12.28
CA ASP A 221 -3.59 -8.40 13.34
C ASP A 221 -2.55 -7.27 13.50
N ILE A 222 -1.46 -7.29 12.73
CA ILE A 222 -0.48 -6.18 12.65
C ILE A 222 -0.55 -5.44 11.30
N LEU A 223 -1.46 -5.84 10.41
CA LEU A 223 -1.58 -5.25 9.08
C LEU A 223 -2.66 -4.17 9.04
N THR A 224 -2.45 -3.18 8.17
CA THR A 224 -3.43 -2.17 7.77
C THR A 224 -3.44 -2.00 6.25
N LYS A 225 -4.59 -1.59 5.70
CA LYS A 225 -4.73 -1.21 4.29
C LYS A 225 -4.58 0.31 4.07
N ASP A 226 -5.05 1.09 5.03
CA ASP A 226 -5.11 2.54 4.92
C ASP A 226 -3.78 3.16 5.36
N GLU A 227 -3.78 4.43 5.75
CA GLU A 227 -2.64 5.02 6.47
C GLU A 227 -2.46 4.32 7.83
N THR A 228 -1.26 4.39 8.40
CA THR A 228 -1.00 3.98 9.78
C THR A 228 -1.90 4.76 10.75
N TRP A 229 -2.24 4.17 11.90
CA TRP A 229 -3.17 4.77 12.87
C TRP A 229 -2.74 6.18 13.28
N ILE A 230 -1.44 6.36 13.52
CA ILE A 230 -0.82 7.67 13.71
C ILE A 230 -0.31 8.16 12.35
N ASN A 231 -0.99 9.16 11.78
CA ASN A 231 -0.61 9.76 10.50
C ASN A 231 -0.97 11.26 10.42
N LYS A 232 -0.39 11.99 9.46
CA LYS A 232 -0.60 13.44 9.29
C LYS A 232 -1.98 13.80 8.73
N ILE A 233 -2.60 12.92 7.93
CA ILE A 233 -3.89 13.19 7.29
C ILE A 233 -4.98 13.30 8.35
N ASP A 234 -5.01 12.34 9.28
CA ASP A 234 -5.95 12.32 10.40
C ASP A 234 -5.70 13.48 11.36
N MET A 235 -4.44 13.80 11.68
CA MET A 235 -4.10 14.96 12.52
C MET A 235 -4.68 16.27 11.97
N VAL A 236 -4.69 16.45 10.63
CA VAL A 236 -5.29 17.62 9.99
C VAL A 236 -6.82 17.58 10.02
N LYS A 237 -7.39 16.40 9.77
CA LYS A 237 -8.84 16.19 9.73
C LYS A 237 -9.46 16.38 11.13
N ASP A 238 -8.81 15.82 12.14
CA ASP A 238 -9.29 15.71 13.51
C ASP A 238 -8.72 16.82 14.41
N PHE A 239 -8.05 17.83 13.82
CA PHE A 239 -7.42 18.94 14.56
C PHE A 239 -8.32 19.57 15.61
N SER A 240 -9.63 19.67 15.38
CA SER A 240 -10.55 20.27 16.36
C SER A 240 -10.78 19.42 17.62
N LEU A 241 -10.49 18.12 17.58
CA LEU A 241 -10.70 17.19 18.69
C LEU A 241 -9.44 17.04 19.55
N ILE A 242 -8.25 17.20 18.95
CA ILE A 242 -6.96 17.03 19.62
C ILE A 242 -6.76 17.99 20.80
N PRO A 243 -7.11 19.29 20.72
CA PRO A 243 -6.94 20.24 21.82
C PRO A 243 -7.61 19.81 23.14
N GLU A 244 -8.62 18.94 23.11
CA GLU A 244 -9.25 18.43 24.32
C GLU A 244 -8.35 17.48 25.13
N SER A 245 -7.32 16.87 24.52
CA SER A 245 -6.36 16.00 25.22
C SER A 245 -5.28 16.78 26.00
N PHE A 246 -5.26 18.12 25.88
CA PHE A 246 -4.29 18.99 26.54
C PHE A 246 -4.63 19.16 28.02
N ASP A 247 -3.73 18.70 28.89
CA ASP A 247 -3.86 18.91 30.34
C ASP A 247 -3.65 20.39 30.72
N ASN A 248 -2.84 21.12 29.94
CA ASN A 248 -2.58 22.55 30.14
C ASN A 248 -3.58 23.41 29.33
N GLU A 249 -4.53 24.02 30.03
CA GLU A 249 -5.56 24.89 29.45
C GLU A 249 -4.98 26.09 28.70
N GLN A 250 -3.93 26.74 29.22
CA GLN A 250 -3.32 27.90 28.57
C GLN A 250 -2.72 27.51 27.22
N LEU A 251 -1.97 26.41 27.20
CA LEU A 251 -1.36 25.88 25.98
C LEU A 251 -2.43 25.51 24.93
N ARG A 252 -3.50 24.84 25.37
CA ARG A 252 -4.66 24.51 24.53
C ARG A 252 -5.23 25.75 23.83
N PHE A 253 -5.47 26.83 24.59
CA PHE A 253 -5.99 28.07 24.02
C PHE A 253 -4.99 28.78 23.11
N GLN A 254 -3.69 28.73 23.42
CA GLN A 254 -2.62 29.31 22.58
C GLN A 254 -2.53 28.60 21.23
N VAL A 255 -2.50 27.27 21.22
CA VAL A 255 -2.47 26.45 20.01
C VAL A 255 -3.70 26.72 19.14
N ASN A 256 -4.90 26.71 19.74
CA ASN A 256 -6.14 26.97 19.01
C ASN A 256 -6.18 28.38 18.43
N ASN A 257 -5.80 29.39 19.20
CA ASN A 257 -5.75 30.77 18.73
C ASN A 257 -4.76 30.93 17.57
N TYR A 258 -3.58 30.32 17.68
CA TYR A 258 -2.57 30.36 16.62
C TYR A 258 -3.07 29.69 15.34
N PHE A 259 -3.63 28.47 15.44
CA PHE A 259 -4.21 27.76 14.30
C PHE A 259 -5.28 28.61 13.59
N MET A 260 -6.21 29.18 14.36
CA MET A 260 -7.27 30.04 13.83
C MET A 260 -6.74 31.32 13.19
N SER A 261 -5.66 31.90 13.71
CA SER A 261 -5.03 33.12 13.15
C SER A 261 -4.40 32.90 11.77
N ILE A 262 -4.01 31.66 11.46
CA ILE A 262 -3.39 31.30 10.17
C ILE A 262 -4.47 31.09 9.10
N LEU A 263 -5.65 30.63 9.49
CA LEU A 263 -6.68 30.20 8.54
C LEU A 263 -7.37 31.40 7.87
N PRO A 264 -7.59 31.34 6.54
CA PRO A 264 -8.44 32.31 5.85
C PRO A 264 -9.91 32.11 6.23
N LYS A 265 -10.76 33.11 5.97
CA LYS A 265 -12.21 33.07 6.31
C LYS A 265 -12.96 31.83 5.81
N LYS A 266 -12.52 31.24 4.69
CA LYS A 266 -13.07 30.01 4.12
C LYS A 266 -11.91 29.05 3.79
N PRO A 267 -11.44 28.27 4.77
CA PRO A 267 -10.24 27.47 4.61
C PRO A 267 -10.49 26.23 3.75
N SER A 268 -9.62 26.00 2.78
CA SER A 268 -9.52 24.73 2.05
C SER A 268 -8.77 23.67 2.87
N GLN A 269 -8.78 22.42 2.41
CA GLN A 269 -7.98 21.35 3.01
C GLN A 269 -6.47 21.65 2.96
N LYS A 270 -6.01 22.32 1.91
CA LYS A 270 -4.61 22.75 1.79
C LYS A 270 -4.26 23.82 2.82
N ASP A 271 -5.17 24.76 3.07
CA ASP A 271 -4.96 25.80 4.09
C ASP A 271 -4.90 25.20 5.48
N ARG A 272 -5.78 24.22 5.78
CA ARG A 272 -5.74 23.46 7.04
C ARG A 272 -4.45 22.69 7.21
N SER A 273 -4.01 21.97 6.18
CA SER A 273 -2.74 21.22 6.22
C SER A 273 -1.53 22.13 6.44
N LEU A 274 -1.53 23.33 5.82
CA LEU A 274 -0.50 24.34 6.04
C LEU A 274 -0.55 24.89 7.47
N ALA A 275 -1.75 25.18 7.99
CA ALA A 275 -1.94 25.69 9.35
C ALA A 275 -1.46 24.67 10.39
N VAL A 276 -1.80 23.38 10.25
CA VAL A 276 -1.28 22.33 11.13
C VAL A 276 0.23 22.21 11.05
N SER A 277 0.81 22.30 9.85
CA SER A 277 2.28 22.26 9.71
C SER A 277 2.97 23.43 10.42
N ARG A 278 2.34 24.62 10.43
CA ARG A 278 2.82 25.77 11.20
C ARG A 278 2.62 25.59 12.70
N VAL A 279 1.50 25.02 13.14
CA VAL A 279 1.26 24.67 14.55
C VAL A 279 2.35 23.73 15.06
N ILE A 280 2.72 22.70 14.31
CA ILE A 280 3.79 21.76 14.70
C ILE A 280 5.14 22.46 14.81
N ALA A 281 5.44 23.39 13.90
CA ALA A 281 6.69 24.15 13.94
C ALA A 281 6.77 25.09 15.16
N GLU A 282 5.66 25.71 15.54
CA GLU A 282 5.58 26.65 16.66
C GLU A 282 5.40 25.95 18.02
N TYR A 283 4.61 24.86 18.05
CA TYR A 283 4.26 24.06 19.22
C TYR A 283 4.54 22.58 18.97
N PRO A 284 5.81 22.12 18.97
CA PRO A 284 6.15 20.73 18.68
C PRO A 284 5.47 19.71 19.61
N GLU A 285 5.22 20.10 20.86
CA GLU A 285 4.46 19.33 21.86
C GLU A 285 3.04 18.95 21.42
N PHE A 286 2.44 19.69 20.46
CA PHE A 286 1.15 19.33 19.87
C PHE A 286 1.16 17.91 19.28
N VAL A 287 2.30 17.48 18.73
CA VAL A 287 2.45 16.13 18.18
C VAL A 287 2.29 15.07 19.27
N ASP A 288 2.82 15.31 20.47
CA ASP A 288 2.72 14.36 21.57
C ASP A 288 1.28 14.28 22.11
N TYR A 289 0.56 15.40 22.16
CA TYR A 289 -0.88 15.40 22.51
C TYR A 289 -1.77 14.74 21.45
N TYR A 290 -1.40 14.84 20.17
CA TYR A 290 -2.06 14.09 19.11
C TYR A 290 -1.83 12.58 19.25
N ILE A 291 -0.61 12.16 19.57
CA ILE A 291 -0.30 10.76 19.80
C ILE A 291 -1.05 10.24 21.03
N LYS A 292 -1.08 10.99 22.15
CA LYS A 292 -1.92 10.66 23.33
C LYS A 292 -3.39 10.48 22.94
N TYR A 293 -3.95 11.39 22.14
CA TYR A 293 -5.32 11.28 21.62
C TYR A 293 -5.56 9.99 20.81
N LYS A 294 -4.53 9.52 20.09
CA LYS A 294 -4.56 8.26 19.32
C LYS A 294 -4.37 7.02 20.20
N GLU A 295 -3.53 7.07 21.22
CA GLU A 295 -3.35 6.02 22.24
C GLU A 295 -4.67 5.75 22.98
N GLU A 296 -5.34 6.82 23.44
CA GLU A 296 -6.64 6.74 24.14
C GLU A 296 -7.77 6.12 23.29
N ARG A 297 -7.57 6.01 21.98
CA ARG A 297 -8.52 5.45 21.01
C ARG A 297 -7.96 4.20 20.31
N GLY A 298 -6.95 3.56 20.89
CA GLY A 298 -6.26 2.45 20.24
C GLY A 298 -7.15 1.25 19.91
N ASP A 299 -8.19 0.99 20.72
CA ASP A 299 -9.19 -0.05 20.45
C ASP A 299 -9.90 0.16 19.09
N GLU A 300 -10.12 1.41 18.67
CA GLU A 300 -10.70 1.73 17.35
C GLU A 300 -9.73 1.38 16.20
N ALA A 301 -8.42 1.43 16.46
CA ALA A 301 -7.39 1.07 15.49
C ALA A 301 -7.45 -0.43 15.17
N GLU A 302 -7.48 -1.27 16.21
CA GLU A 302 -7.52 -2.73 16.06
C GLU A 302 -8.81 -3.18 15.35
N GLU A 303 -9.97 -2.70 15.80
CA GLU A 303 -11.26 -3.07 15.21
C GLU A 303 -11.33 -2.65 13.73
N SER A 304 -10.96 -1.40 13.43
CA SER A 304 -11.03 -0.89 12.06
C SER A 304 -10.00 -1.54 11.13
N SER A 305 -8.81 -1.90 11.63
CA SER A 305 -7.77 -2.51 10.80
C SER A 305 -8.10 -3.95 10.46
N ILE A 306 -8.48 -4.77 11.45
CA ILE A 306 -8.85 -6.18 11.23
C ILE A 306 -10.03 -6.28 10.28
N GLU A 307 -11.08 -5.47 10.47
CA GLU A 307 -12.25 -5.47 9.59
C GLU A 307 -11.84 -5.13 8.15
N LYS A 308 -11.06 -4.06 7.93
CA LYS A 308 -10.64 -3.65 6.59
C LYS A 308 -9.69 -4.63 5.91
N VAL A 309 -8.77 -5.24 6.66
CA VAL A 309 -7.85 -6.25 6.14
C VAL A 309 -8.62 -7.51 5.79
N LYS A 310 -9.55 -7.98 6.62
CA LYS A 310 -10.41 -9.14 6.33
C LYS A 310 -11.37 -8.87 5.17
N GLU A 311 -12.03 -7.72 5.14
CA GLU A 311 -12.87 -7.29 4.02
C GLU A 311 -12.06 -7.31 2.74
N SER A 312 -10.86 -6.72 2.73
CA SER A 312 -10.02 -6.67 1.54
C SER A 312 -9.44 -8.04 1.18
N SER A 313 -9.04 -8.85 2.17
CA SER A 313 -8.48 -10.19 1.96
C SER A 313 -9.52 -11.12 1.36
N SER A 314 -10.67 -11.30 2.01
CA SER A 314 -11.74 -12.17 1.52
C SER A 314 -12.21 -11.71 0.15
N PHE A 315 -12.37 -10.40 -0.02
CA PHE A 315 -12.81 -9.83 -1.27
C PHE A 315 -11.79 -10.02 -2.41
N TYR A 316 -10.49 -9.74 -2.19
CA TYR A 316 -9.47 -9.94 -3.21
C TYR A 316 -9.18 -11.42 -3.44
N VAL A 317 -9.06 -12.25 -2.40
CA VAL A 317 -8.74 -13.69 -2.50
C VAL A 317 -9.85 -14.46 -3.19
N GLU A 318 -11.09 -14.35 -2.72
CA GLU A 318 -12.20 -15.18 -3.23
C GLU A 318 -12.62 -14.75 -4.63
N ASN A 319 -12.82 -13.46 -4.87
CA ASN A 319 -13.24 -12.98 -6.18
C ASN A 319 -12.13 -13.13 -7.22
N PHE A 320 -10.86 -13.02 -6.83
CA PHE A 320 -9.75 -13.20 -7.77
C PHE A 320 -9.48 -14.67 -8.08
N LYS A 321 -9.57 -15.58 -7.11
CA LYS A 321 -9.52 -17.04 -7.39
C LYS A 321 -10.67 -17.43 -8.33
N TYR A 322 -11.88 -16.92 -8.08
CA TYR A 322 -13.02 -17.13 -8.98
C TYR A 322 -12.74 -16.57 -10.38
N LEU A 323 -12.17 -15.37 -10.45
CA LEU A 323 -11.82 -14.68 -11.70
C LEU A 323 -10.84 -15.48 -12.56
N ILE A 324 -9.75 -15.93 -11.95
CA ILE A 324 -8.72 -16.75 -12.60
C ILE A 324 -9.29 -18.08 -13.04
N THR A 325 -10.08 -18.72 -12.18
CA THR A 325 -10.70 -20.02 -12.50
C THR A 325 -11.65 -19.88 -13.70
N LEU A 326 -12.43 -18.79 -13.76
CA LEU A 326 -13.30 -18.48 -14.89
C LEU A 326 -12.48 -18.25 -16.17
N LEU A 327 -11.37 -17.51 -16.08
CA LEU A 327 -10.49 -17.24 -17.22
C LEU A 327 -9.82 -18.51 -17.76
N ASP A 328 -9.33 -19.37 -16.87
CA ASP A 328 -8.65 -20.62 -17.26
C ASP A 328 -9.63 -21.64 -17.89
N LYS A 329 -10.86 -21.73 -17.36
CA LYS A 329 -11.84 -22.75 -17.80
C LYS A 329 -12.69 -22.33 -19.00
N GLU A 330 -13.07 -21.05 -19.09
CA GLU A 330 -14.06 -20.58 -20.08
C GLU A 330 -13.43 -19.92 -21.32
N THR A 331 -12.10 -19.68 -21.33
CA THR A 331 -11.49 -18.88 -22.40
C THR A 331 -10.07 -19.32 -22.80
N GLU A 332 -9.71 -19.21 -24.08
CA GLU A 332 -8.30 -19.27 -24.56
C GLU A 332 -7.53 -17.96 -24.24
N PHE A 333 -8.00 -17.18 -23.28
CA PHE A 333 -7.59 -15.78 -23.07
C PHE A 333 -6.08 -15.61 -22.82
N TYR A 334 -5.46 -16.57 -22.15
CA TYR A 334 -4.02 -16.58 -21.86
C TYR A 334 -3.15 -17.13 -23.02
N GLN A 335 -3.74 -17.57 -24.12
CA GLN A 335 -3.03 -18.19 -25.26
C GLN A 335 -2.94 -17.27 -26.50
N THR A 336 -3.21 -15.97 -26.36
CA THR A 336 -3.42 -15.05 -27.49
C THR A 336 -2.12 -14.65 -28.22
N LYS A 337 -2.13 -14.75 -29.56
CA LYS A 337 -1.05 -14.30 -30.48
C LYS A 337 -1.24 -12.85 -30.99
N ASP A 338 -2.22 -12.13 -30.46
CA ASP A 338 -2.64 -10.79 -30.91
C ASP A 338 -1.60 -9.72 -30.60
N ASP A 339 -1.68 -8.53 -31.19
CA ASP A 339 -0.76 -7.44 -30.84
C ASP A 339 -1.03 -6.87 -29.42
N THR A 340 -0.10 -6.10 -28.84
CA THR A 340 -0.26 -5.65 -27.45
C THR A 340 -1.47 -4.73 -27.20
N ILE A 341 -2.04 -4.02 -28.19
CA ILE A 341 -3.26 -3.20 -27.99
C ILE A 341 -4.51 -4.06 -27.93
N GLU A 342 -4.60 -5.07 -28.79
CA GLU A 342 -5.74 -5.99 -28.81
C GLU A 342 -5.79 -6.82 -27.53
N GLU A 343 -4.65 -7.37 -27.11
CA GLU A 343 -4.53 -8.07 -25.82
C GLU A 343 -4.92 -7.14 -24.66
N SER A 344 -4.44 -5.89 -24.70
CA SER A 344 -4.75 -4.90 -23.66
C SER A 344 -6.24 -4.56 -23.60
N LEU A 345 -6.88 -4.37 -24.75
CA LEU A 345 -8.32 -4.09 -24.84
C LEU A 345 -9.14 -5.27 -24.33
N LYS A 346 -8.79 -6.50 -24.72
CA LYS A 346 -9.46 -7.71 -24.20
C LYS A 346 -9.37 -7.79 -22.68
N ARG A 347 -8.20 -7.50 -22.11
CA ARG A 347 -8.00 -7.46 -20.65
C ARG A 347 -8.76 -6.34 -19.96
N VAL A 348 -8.83 -5.15 -20.56
CA VAL A 348 -9.65 -4.03 -20.04
C VAL A 348 -11.15 -4.37 -20.10
N MET A 349 -11.63 -4.92 -21.20
CA MET A 349 -13.04 -5.28 -21.38
C MET A 349 -13.46 -6.42 -20.46
N PHE A 350 -12.55 -7.37 -20.22
CA PHE A 350 -12.74 -8.39 -19.21
C PHE A 350 -12.89 -7.79 -17.81
N MET A 351 -11.93 -6.93 -17.39
CA MET A 351 -12.02 -6.23 -16.11
C MET A 351 -13.31 -5.41 -15.99
N LYS A 352 -13.74 -4.74 -17.07
CA LYS A 352 -15.02 -4.04 -17.14
C LYS A 352 -16.20 -4.97 -16.86
N ASN A 353 -16.28 -6.11 -17.55
CA ASN A 353 -17.35 -7.08 -17.32
C ASN A 353 -17.41 -7.55 -15.87
N VAL A 354 -16.25 -7.76 -15.25
CA VAL A 354 -16.16 -8.24 -13.87
C VAL A 354 -16.70 -7.20 -12.89
N ILE A 355 -16.27 -5.96 -13.07
CA ILE A 355 -16.72 -4.84 -12.24
C ILE A 355 -18.23 -4.61 -12.41
N GLU A 356 -18.72 -4.68 -13.63
CA GLU A 356 -20.11 -4.34 -13.95
C GLU A 356 -21.10 -5.48 -13.68
N ASN A 357 -20.72 -6.73 -13.94
CA ASN A 357 -21.67 -7.84 -14.03
C ASN A 357 -21.38 -8.99 -13.06
N ASN A 358 -20.20 -9.03 -12.44
CA ASN A 358 -19.80 -10.12 -11.53
C ASN A 358 -19.52 -9.61 -10.11
N ASP A 359 -20.29 -8.63 -9.64
CA ASP A 359 -20.16 -8.01 -8.31
C ASP A 359 -18.78 -7.38 -8.03
N GLY A 360 -17.92 -7.26 -9.04
CA GLY A 360 -16.60 -6.64 -8.92
C GLY A 360 -16.67 -5.14 -8.61
N TYR A 361 -17.80 -4.46 -8.69
CA TYR A 361 -17.89 -3.07 -8.20
C TYR A 361 -17.69 -2.99 -6.68
N ARG A 362 -17.97 -4.06 -5.93
CA ARG A 362 -17.89 -4.09 -4.46
C ARG A 362 -16.48 -3.87 -3.92
N ILE A 363 -15.41 -4.12 -4.71
CA ILE A 363 -14.00 -3.83 -4.33
C ILE A 363 -13.86 -2.37 -3.90
N PHE A 364 -14.63 -1.51 -4.59
CA PHE A 364 -14.56 -0.08 -4.44
C PHE A 364 -15.55 0.43 -3.39
N TYR A 365 -16.08 -0.42 -2.50
CA TYR A 365 -17.00 -0.01 -1.44
C TYR A 365 -16.62 -0.62 -0.09
N SER A 366 -16.71 0.15 0.98
CA SER A 366 -16.69 -0.35 2.36
C SER A 366 -17.82 0.30 3.14
N LYS A 367 -18.58 -0.51 3.89
CA LYS A 367 -19.80 -0.08 4.61
C LYS A 367 -20.76 0.75 3.74
N GLY A 368 -20.93 0.35 2.47
CA GLY A 368 -21.80 1.01 1.49
C GLY A 368 -21.28 2.36 0.94
N LYS A 369 -20.08 2.81 1.33
CA LYS A 369 -19.47 4.05 0.82
C LYS A 369 -18.38 3.73 -0.21
N PRO A 370 -18.32 4.47 -1.34
CA PRO A 370 -17.32 4.20 -2.36
C PRO A 370 -15.92 4.64 -1.93
N ILE A 371 -14.96 3.72 -1.99
CA ILE A 371 -13.52 3.96 -1.88
C ILE A 371 -12.98 4.26 -3.28
N LYS A 372 -12.73 5.55 -3.55
CA LYS A 372 -12.33 6.05 -4.88
C LYS A 372 -10.81 6.16 -4.99
N LYS A 373 -10.08 5.04 -5.08
CA LYS A 373 -8.63 5.04 -5.31
C LYS A 373 -8.32 4.51 -6.72
N GLU A 374 -7.59 5.29 -7.53
CA GLU A 374 -7.13 4.85 -8.86
C GLU A 374 -6.23 3.61 -8.74
N ASP A 375 -5.47 3.47 -7.65
CA ASP A 375 -4.57 2.34 -7.40
C ASP A 375 -5.27 0.97 -7.35
N ASP A 376 -6.48 0.89 -6.78
CA ASP A 376 -7.22 -0.38 -6.72
C ASP A 376 -7.57 -0.87 -8.14
N LEU A 377 -7.93 0.05 -9.05
CA LEU A 377 -8.18 -0.27 -10.47
C LEU A 377 -6.90 -0.69 -11.19
N GLN A 378 -5.77 -0.06 -10.86
CA GLN A 378 -4.48 -0.43 -11.41
C GLN A 378 -4.07 -1.83 -10.96
N ILE A 379 -4.30 -2.19 -9.69
CA ILE A 379 -4.04 -3.53 -9.16
C ILE A 379 -4.91 -4.56 -9.88
N LEU A 380 -6.21 -4.33 -9.96
CA LEU A 380 -7.14 -5.22 -10.67
C LEU A 380 -6.74 -5.42 -12.13
N TYR A 381 -6.33 -4.35 -12.79
CA TYR A 381 -5.85 -4.46 -14.16
C TYR A 381 -4.58 -5.30 -14.27
N ARG A 382 -3.56 -5.08 -13.42
CA ARG A 382 -2.33 -5.88 -13.41
C ARG A 382 -2.61 -7.36 -13.25
N LEU A 383 -3.53 -7.67 -12.34
CA LEU A 383 -3.96 -9.02 -12.05
C LEU A 383 -4.58 -9.72 -13.27
N THR A 384 -5.23 -8.97 -14.18
CA THR A 384 -5.68 -9.55 -15.45
C THR A 384 -4.55 -10.03 -16.33
N TRP A 385 -3.30 -9.54 -16.19
CA TRP A 385 -2.13 -9.88 -17.02
C TRP A 385 -1.36 -11.12 -16.56
N PHE A 386 -1.95 -11.97 -15.71
CA PHE A 386 -1.35 -13.24 -15.35
C PHE A 386 -0.98 -14.09 -16.60
N ALA A 387 0.11 -14.87 -16.52
CA ALA A 387 0.62 -15.77 -17.56
C ALA A 387 0.82 -15.17 -18.98
N THR A 388 0.95 -13.85 -19.10
CA THR A 388 1.27 -13.22 -20.40
C THR A 388 2.76 -13.38 -20.75
N GLU A 389 3.06 -13.55 -22.04
CA GLU A 389 4.42 -13.40 -22.57
C GLU A 389 4.82 -11.92 -22.76
N SER A 390 3.87 -10.98 -22.65
CA SER A 390 4.09 -9.56 -22.80
C SER A 390 4.85 -8.94 -21.61
N ASP A 391 5.81 -8.06 -21.89
CA ASP A 391 6.47 -7.26 -20.87
C ASP A 391 5.56 -6.10 -20.43
N VAL A 392 5.00 -6.19 -19.22
CA VAL A 392 4.03 -5.25 -18.66
C VAL A 392 4.71 -4.39 -17.58
N ASN A 393 5.08 -3.16 -17.95
CA ASN A 393 5.75 -2.20 -17.08
C ASN A 393 4.78 -1.13 -16.57
N ARG A 394 4.83 -0.78 -15.28
CA ARG A 394 4.04 0.33 -14.69
C ARG A 394 4.92 1.61 -14.61
N GLU A 395 4.35 2.80 -14.80
CA GLU A 395 5.04 4.11 -14.63
C GLU A 395 6.25 4.39 -15.53
N VAL A 396 6.20 4.01 -16.81
CA VAL A 396 7.33 4.29 -17.72
C VAL A 396 7.43 5.78 -18.04
N ASN A 397 8.38 6.46 -17.40
CA ASN A 397 8.67 7.87 -17.64
C ASN A 397 9.53 8.06 -18.89
N ASN A 398 8.90 8.09 -20.07
CA ASN A 398 9.58 8.31 -21.36
C ASN A 398 9.79 9.82 -21.68
N GLY A 399 9.99 10.66 -20.67
CA GLY A 399 10.20 12.11 -20.82
C GLY A 399 8.94 12.93 -21.13
N ARG A 400 7.73 12.34 -21.02
CA ARG A 400 6.43 13.01 -21.27
C ARG A 400 5.43 12.88 -20.10
N GLY A 401 5.89 12.45 -18.93
CA GLY A 401 5.09 12.18 -17.73
C GLY A 401 4.85 10.67 -17.51
N PRO A 402 4.49 10.27 -16.28
CA PRO A 402 4.22 8.87 -15.95
C PRO A 402 2.90 8.42 -16.61
N VAL A 403 2.92 7.28 -17.28
CA VAL A 403 1.74 6.55 -17.76
C VAL A 403 1.53 5.36 -16.83
N ASP A 404 0.27 5.02 -16.50
CA ASP A 404 -0.01 3.95 -15.55
C ASP A 404 0.61 2.63 -16.01
N TYR A 405 0.30 2.12 -17.22
CA TYR A 405 0.98 0.93 -17.78
C TYR A 405 1.55 1.14 -19.18
N LYS A 406 2.61 0.39 -19.48
CA LYS A 406 3.18 0.17 -20.79
C LYS A 406 3.37 -1.34 -20.99
N ILE A 407 2.63 -1.89 -21.94
CA ILE A 407 2.72 -3.28 -22.36
C ILE A 407 3.57 -3.33 -23.61
N SER A 408 4.53 -4.25 -23.68
CA SER A 408 5.40 -4.35 -24.85
C SER A 408 5.79 -5.77 -25.21
N ARG A 409 5.88 -6.01 -26.52
CA ARG A 409 6.53 -7.20 -27.10
C ARG A 409 7.66 -6.72 -28.01
N GLY A 410 8.82 -6.51 -27.38
CA GLY A 410 9.97 -5.90 -28.03
C GLY A 410 9.78 -4.41 -28.33
N ASN A 411 10.67 -3.86 -29.17
CA ASN A 411 10.75 -2.41 -29.34
C ASN A 411 9.66 -1.80 -30.24
N LYS A 412 9.07 -2.60 -31.13
CA LYS A 412 8.12 -2.17 -32.16
C LYS A 412 6.66 -2.26 -31.71
N ASP A 413 6.33 -3.07 -30.71
CA ASP A 413 4.98 -3.23 -30.21
C ASP A 413 4.87 -2.76 -28.76
N LYS A 414 4.18 -1.62 -28.55
CA LYS A 414 4.08 -0.92 -27.27
C LYS A 414 2.70 -0.27 -27.12
N THR A 415 1.96 -0.68 -26.10
CA THR A 415 0.65 -0.10 -25.74
C THR A 415 0.72 0.60 -24.39
N LEU A 416 0.16 1.80 -24.32
CA LEU A 416 0.09 2.62 -23.10
C LEU A 416 -1.32 2.61 -22.51
N ILE A 417 -1.45 2.49 -21.19
CA ILE A 417 -2.77 2.45 -20.54
C ILE A 417 -2.80 3.42 -19.39
N GLU A 418 -3.88 4.20 -19.31
CA GLU A 418 -4.07 5.21 -18.28
C GLU A 418 -5.44 5.09 -17.64
N PHE A 419 -5.46 5.00 -16.31
CA PHE A 419 -6.64 4.90 -15.47
C PHE A 419 -7.01 6.26 -14.91
N LYS A 420 -8.30 6.58 -14.89
CA LYS A 420 -8.81 7.82 -14.29
C LYS A 420 -10.12 7.59 -13.55
N LEU A 421 -10.32 8.31 -12.47
CA LEU A 421 -11.65 8.47 -11.87
C LEU A 421 -12.43 9.56 -12.61
N ALA A 422 -13.72 9.32 -12.84
CA ALA A 422 -14.65 10.31 -13.38
C ALA A 422 -14.75 11.56 -12.49
N SER A 423 -14.52 11.41 -11.19
CA SER A 423 -14.48 12.50 -10.22
C SER A 423 -13.26 13.43 -10.39
N ASN A 424 -12.19 12.99 -11.05
CA ASN A 424 -10.94 13.73 -11.21
C ASN A 424 -11.20 15.13 -11.81
N SER A 425 -10.86 16.18 -11.06
CA SER A 425 -11.10 17.58 -11.46
C SER A 425 -10.34 17.99 -12.72
N GLN A 426 -9.25 17.28 -13.04
CA GLN A 426 -8.38 17.56 -14.18
C GLN A 426 -8.69 16.70 -15.41
N LEU A 427 -9.71 15.83 -15.36
CA LEU A 427 -10.02 14.86 -16.42
C LEU A 427 -10.10 15.51 -17.82
N LYS A 428 -10.88 16.59 -17.96
CA LYS A 428 -11.03 17.32 -19.24
C LYS A 428 -9.70 17.83 -19.77
N ARG A 429 -8.84 18.35 -18.90
CA ARG A 429 -7.51 18.86 -19.29
C ARG A 429 -6.60 17.71 -19.73
N ASN A 430 -6.65 16.57 -19.04
CA ASN A 430 -5.85 15.39 -19.36
C ASN A 430 -6.25 14.80 -20.72
N LEU A 431 -7.55 14.67 -20.98
CA LEU A 431 -8.08 14.23 -22.27
C LEU A 431 -7.72 15.20 -23.39
N LYS A 432 -7.88 16.52 -23.19
CA LYS A 432 -7.54 17.53 -24.20
C LYS A 432 -6.06 17.48 -24.61
N LYS A 433 -5.14 17.41 -23.64
CA LYS A 433 -3.69 17.33 -23.91
C LYS A 433 -3.35 16.10 -24.77
N GLN A 434 -4.07 15.01 -24.59
CA GLN A 434 -3.84 13.79 -25.36
C GLN A 434 -4.24 13.98 -26.84
N VAL A 435 -5.40 14.59 -27.11
CA VAL A 435 -5.83 14.95 -28.49
C VAL A 435 -4.77 15.78 -29.19
N GLU A 436 -4.28 16.82 -28.53
CA GLU A 436 -3.23 17.70 -29.05
C GLU A 436 -1.91 16.93 -29.36
N VAL A 437 -1.61 15.87 -28.60
CA VAL A 437 -0.45 15.01 -28.85
C VAL A 437 -0.68 14.10 -30.05
N TYR A 438 -1.88 13.56 -30.25
CA TYR A 438 -2.20 12.74 -31.42
C TYR A 438 -2.15 13.54 -32.72
N GLU A 439 -2.78 14.72 -32.73
CA GLU A 439 -2.80 15.61 -33.90
C GLU A 439 -1.38 16.04 -34.33
N LYS A 440 -0.45 16.20 -33.38
CA LYS A 440 0.95 16.58 -33.65
C LYS A 440 1.84 15.42 -34.07
N ALA A 441 1.48 14.18 -33.75
CA ALA A 441 2.39 13.04 -33.88
C ALA A 441 2.25 12.26 -35.20
N ASN A 442 1.18 12.41 -35.98
CA ASN A 442 0.89 11.66 -37.23
C ASN A 442 1.10 10.13 -37.15
N VAL A 443 1.19 9.57 -35.94
CA VAL A 443 1.45 8.16 -35.64
C VAL A 443 0.53 7.80 -34.48
N THR A 444 -0.42 6.91 -34.75
CA THR A 444 -1.30 6.28 -33.77
C THR A 444 -0.46 5.52 -32.76
N LYS A 445 -0.12 6.17 -31.64
CA LYS A 445 0.42 5.45 -30.49
C LYS A 445 -0.72 4.66 -29.88
N LYS A 446 -0.60 3.34 -29.89
CA LYS A 446 -1.46 2.39 -29.21
C LYS A 446 -1.63 2.81 -27.75
N SER A 447 -2.76 3.42 -27.40
CA SER A 447 -3.03 3.72 -26.00
C SER A 447 -4.50 3.70 -25.64
N ILE A 448 -4.81 3.23 -24.44
CA ILE A 448 -6.15 3.01 -23.91
C ILE A 448 -6.32 3.87 -22.66
N LYS A 449 -7.47 4.55 -22.55
CA LYS A 449 -7.91 5.22 -21.34
C LYS A 449 -9.07 4.47 -20.73
N VAL A 450 -9.01 4.26 -19.43
CA VAL A 450 -10.07 3.59 -18.67
C VAL A 450 -10.57 4.55 -17.61
N ILE A 451 -11.86 4.87 -17.65
CA ILE A 451 -12.49 5.85 -16.77
C ILE A 451 -13.55 5.15 -15.91
N LEU A 452 -13.34 5.13 -14.60
CA LEU A 452 -14.25 4.52 -13.63
C LEU A 452 -15.19 5.59 -13.06
N TYR A 453 -16.49 5.29 -12.96
CA TYR A 453 -17.49 6.19 -12.37
C TYR A 453 -18.38 5.49 -11.33
N PHE A 454 -18.85 6.28 -10.37
CA PHE A 454 -19.58 5.83 -9.18
C PHE A 454 -20.97 6.46 -9.04
N SER A 455 -21.39 7.27 -10.01
CA SER A 455 -22.75 7.84 -10.04
C SER A 455 -23.18 8.22 -11.45
N GLU A 456 -24.49 8.32 -11.66
CA GLU A 456 -25.06 8.84 -12.91
C GLU A 456 -24.58 10.27 -13.23
N GLN A 457 -24.37 11.08 -12.19
CA GLN A 457 -23.84 12.44 -12.34
C GLN A 457 -22.40 12.44 -12.86
N GLU A 458 -21.57 11.51 -12.38
CA GLU A 458 -20.21 11.32 -12.87
C GLU A 458 -20.22 10.85 -14.33
N LEU A 459 -21.07 9.89 -14.70
CA LEU A 459 -21.25 9.43 -16.08
C LEU A 459 -21.66 10.59 -17.02
N GLY A 460 -22.69 11.35 -16.64
CA GLY A 460 -23.15 12.51 -17.39
C GLY A 460 -22.08 13.59 -17.56
N ARG A 461 -21.25 13.83 -16.53
CA ARG A 461 -20.10 14.74 -16.61
C ARG A 461 -19.06 14.23 -17.61
N VAL A 462 -18.70 12.95 -17.57
CA VAL A 462 -17.71 12.36 -18.48
C VAL A 462 -18.21 12.42 -19.92
N ASN A 463 -19.45 12.02 -20.19
CA ASN A 463 -20.05 12.07 -21.52
C ASN A 463 -20.05 13.50 -22.11
N ARG A 464 -20.32 14.51 -21.28
CA ARG A 464 -20.23 15.92 -21.69
C ARG A 464 -18.79 16.30 -22.07
N ILE A 465 -17.82 15.92 -21.26
CA ILE A 465 -16.39 16.18 -21.54
C ILE A 465 -15.96 15.51 -22.86
N LEU A 466 -16.34 14.25 -23.07
CA LEU A 466 -16.02 13.52 -24.31
C LEU A 466 -16.65 14.20 -25.52
N SER A 467 -17.92 14.62 -25.42
CA SER A 467 -18.62 15.32 -26.50
C SER A 467 -17.98 16.66 -26.84
N GLU A 468 -17.62 17.46 -25.82
CA GLU A 468 -16.93 18.74 -26.00
C GLU A 468 -15.55 18.59 -26.66
N LEU A 469 -14.87 17.47 -26.43
CA LEU A 469 -13.56 17.15 -27.02
C LEU A 469 -13.66 16.33 -28.31
N LYS A 470 -14.87 15.99 -28.77
CA LYS A 470 -15.13 15.11 -29.93
C LYS A 470 -14.49 13.71 -29.79
N LEU A 471 -14.50 13.17 -28.58
CA LEU A 471 -13.97 11.85 -28.23
C LEU A 471 -15.09 10.82 -27.96
N SER A 472 -16.33 11.14 -28.31
CA SER A 472 -17.47 10.25 -28.10
C SER A 472 -17.36 9.05 -29.05
N GLY A 473 -17.39 7.83 -28.49
CA GLY A 473 -17.35 6.58 -29.27
C GLY A 473 -15.94 6.10 -29.65
N GLU A 474 -14.88 6.75 -29.16
CA GLU A 474 -13.51 6.29 -29.33
C GLU A 474 -13.31 4.92 -28.65
N GLU A 475 -12.93 3.90 -29.42
CA GLU A 475 -12.77 2.51 -28.94
C GLU A 475 -11.70 2.35 -27.86
N ASN A 476 -10.74 3.28 -27.83
CA ASN A 476 -9.67 3.29 -26.84
C ASN A 476 -10.01 4.09 -25.57
N ILE A 477 -11.23 4.60 -25.42
CA ILE A 477 -11.72 5.23 -24.18
C ILE A 477 -12.84 4.36 -23.61
N ILE A 478 -12.51 3.59 -22.57
CA ILE A 478 -13.42 2.66 -21.93
C ILE A 478 -13.99 3.28 -20.66
N LEU A 479 -15.32 3.35 -20.57
CA LEU A 479 -16.02 3.72 -19.35
C LEU A 479 -16.42 2.46 -18.58
N ILE A 480 -16.15 2.42 -17.26
CA ILE A 480 -16.51 1.30 -16.39
C ILE A 480 -17.45 1.80 -15.27
N ASP A 481 -18.60 1.14 -15.16
CA ASP A 481 -19.68 1.41 -14.20
C ASP A 481 -19.44 0.69 -12.87
N ALA A 482 -18.90 1.43 -11.90
CA ALA A 482 -18.73 0.95 -10.53
C ALA A 482 -19.89 1.38 -9.61
N ARG A 483 -21.05 1.78 -10.14
CA ARG A 483 -22.19 2.13 -9.30
C ARG A 483 -22.76 0.93 -8.57
N ASN A 484 -23.15 1.14 -7.31
CA ASN A 484 -23.87 0.17 -6.50
C ASN A 484 -25.40 0.34 -6.53
N ASP A 485 -25.91 1.45 -7.08
CA ASP A 485 -27.33 1.80 -7.11
C ASP A 485 -28.09 1.20 -8.32
N ASN A 486 -27.38 0.59 -9.26
CA ASN A 486 -27.95 0.05 -10.50
C ASN A 486 -27.59 -1.43 -10.76
N LYS A 487 -27.21 -2.15 -9.71
CA LYS A 487 -26.86 -3.58 -9.75
C LYS A 487 -27.88 -4.36 -8.93
N PRO A 488 -29.12 -4.54 -9.43
CA PRO A 488 -30.15 -5.27 -8.69
C PRO A 488 -29.75 -6.73 -8.50
N SER A 489 -30.05 -7.30 -7.32
CA SER A 489 -29.89 -8.74 -7.11
C SER A 489 -30.81 -9.50 -8.05
N ALA A 490 -30.35 -10.63 -8.59
CA ALA A 490 -31.16 -11.52 -9.43
C ALA A 490 -32.44 -12.01 -8.73
N SER A 491 -32.50 -11.94 -7.39
CA SER A 491 -33.69 -12.24 -6.59
C SER A 491 -34.73 -11.12 -6.56
N THR A 492 -34.44 -9.95 -7.13
CA THR A 492 -35.27 -8.73 -7.10
C THR A 492 -35.44 -8.07 -8.47
N ALA A 493 -34.91 -8.69 -9.54
CA ALA A 493 -34.95 -8.20 -10.91
C ALA A 493 -36.16 -8.72 -11.69
#